data_AF-A0A369KGT5-F1
#
_entry.id   AF-A0A369KGT5-F1
#
_cell.length_a   1.000
_cell.length_b   1.000
_cell.length_c   1.000
_cell.angle_alpha   90.00
_cell.angle_beta   90.00
_cell.angle_gamma   90.00
#
_symmetry.space_group_name_H-M   'P 1'
#
loop_
_entity.id
_entity.type
_entity.pdbx_description
1 polymer ?
#
loop_
_entity_poly.entity_id
_entity_poly.type
_entity_poly.pdbx_seq_one_letter_code
_entity_poly.pdbx_strand_id
1 'polypeptide(L)'
;MIEIKQLTKSFKKNCIIDQLSTTFSKTGVSVIVGTNGSGKTTLLNMMTNLLEADRGEILIDALSPGSKAYKSKFFYLPSDFYLPGYMTGKEYVQFVLSRYETSEYEKAPILIELLDLADGQHKTIESYSFGMKKKIQIVAALAANTEYIIADEIFGGLDFDTSLLVQELFAAVGETKKIIIVSHERNTIDRFPNDVRLMRHGSLIHFEGSPEELTQVIKQEEVLREKFAIVQKHFMSSEVLL
;
A
#
# COMPACT_ATOMS: atom_id res chain seq x y z
N MET A 1 -13.00 8.92 8.09
CA MET A 1 -12.24 8.05 8.98
C MET A 1 -12.50 6.62 8.53
N ILE A 2 -11.48 5.78 8.55
CA ILE A 2 -11.66 4.34 8.37
C ILE A 2 -11.71 3.70 9.74
N GLU A 3 -12.74 2.91 9.99
CA GLU A 3 -12.94 2.17 11.23
C GLU A 3 -12.97 0.68 10.92
N ILE A 4 -12.21 -0.10 11.68
CA ILE A 4 -12.18 -1.55 11.60
C ILE A 4 -12.50 -2.08 13.00
N LYS A 5 -13.54 -2.92 13.12
CA LYS A 5 -14.02 -3.40 14.41
C LYS A 5 -14.11 -4.92 14.43
N GLN A 6 -13.33 -5.52 15.32
CA GLN A 6 -13.28 -6.97 15.57
C GLN A 6 -13.18 -7.83 14.30
N LEU A 7 -12.41 -7.34 13.33
CA LEU A 7 -12.29 -7.95 12.02
C LEU A 7 -11.60 -9.32 12.14
N THR A 8 -12.20 -10.34 11.54
CA THR A 8 -11.65 -11.69 11.55
C THR A 8 -11.65 -12.27 10.14
N LYS A 9 -10.52 -12.88 9.74
CA LYS A 9 -10.40 -13.62 8.49
C LYS A 9 -9.55 -14.86 8.64
N SER A 10 -10.12 -15.99 8.25
CA SER A 10 -9.49 -17.30 8.20
C SER A 10 -9.51 -17.88 6.79
N PHE A 11 -8.47 -18.62 6.44
CA PHE A 11 -8.46 -19.48 5.26
C PHE A 11 -8.28 -20.93 5.70
N LYS A 12 -9.30 -21.74 5.45
CA LYS A 12 -9.37 -23.12 5.95
C LYS A 12 -9.22 -23.15 7.48
N LYS A 13 -8.10 -23.67 8.00
CA LYS A 13 -7.81 -23.77 9.44
C LYS A 13 -6.89 -22.66 9.96
N ASN A 14 -6.42 -21.77 9.09
CA ASN A 14 -5.42 -20.77 9.44
C ASN A 14 -6.11 -19.41 9.61
N CYS A 15 -6.16 -18.92 10.85
CA CYS A 15 -6.60 -17.56 11.14
C CYS A 15 -5.49 -16.57 10.75
N ILE A 16 -5.77 -15.66 9.82
CA ILE A 16 -4.81 -14.66 9.33
C ILE A 16 -5.01 -13.33 10.05
N ILE A 17 -6.26 -12.97 10.34
CA ILE A 17 -6.64 -11.76 11.07
C ILE A 17 -7.62 -12.19 12.15
N ASP A 18 -7.36 -11.79 13.40
CA ASP A 18 -8.12 -12.24 14.57
C ASP A 18 -8.57 -11.05 15.41
N GLN A 19 -9.88 -10.77 15.39
CA GLN A 19 -10.54 -9.69 16.16
C GLN A 19 -9.84 -8.32 16.07
N LEU A 20 -9.23 -8.01 14.93
CA LEU A 20 -8.47 -6.79 14.71
C LEU A 20 -9.40 -5.58 14.79
N SER A 21 -9.05 -4.62 15.66
CA SER A 21 -9.75 -3.34 15.77
C SER A 21 -8.76 -2.20 15.64
N THR A 22 -9.03 -1.25 14.74
CA THR A 22 -8.16 -0.09 14.52
C THR A 22 -8.91 1.01 13.80
N THR A 23 -8.33 2.21 13.80
CA THR A 23 -8.88 3.37 13.11
C THR A 23 -7.79 4.12 12.37
N PHE A 24 -8.11 4.59 11.17
CA PHE A 24 -7.27 5.50 10.40
C PHE A 24 -7.97 6.86 10.30
N SER A 25 -7.23 7.92 10.65
CA SER A 25 -7.65 9.32 10.53
C SER A 25 -8.11 9.69 9.10
N LYS A 26 -8.69 10.88 8.93
CA LYS A 26 -9.06 11.39 7.58
C LYS A 26 -7.87 11.89 6.77
N THR A 27 -6.76 12.19 7.43
CA THR A 27 -5.55 12.75 6.81
C THR A 27 -4.29 12.04 7.29
N GLY A 28 -3.19 12.31 6.61
CA GLY A 28 -1.86 11.79 6.89
C GLY A 28 -1.54 10.51 6.15
N VAL A 29 -0.29 10.06 6.27
CA VAL A 29 0.18 8.80 5.68
C VAL A 29 0.36 7.79 6.81
N SER A 30 -0.28 6.62 6.68
CA SER A 30 0.00 5.45 7.51
C SER A 30 0.81 4.43 6.74
N VAL A 31 1.85 3.89 7.35
CA VAL A 31 2.66 2.82 6.77
C VAL A 31 2.40 1.52 7.52
N ILE A 32 1.85 0.52 6.83
CA ILE A 32 1.64 -0.82 7.35
C ILE A 32 2.86 -1.69 7.00
N VAL A 33 3.49 -2.24 8.04
CA VAL A 33 4.70 -3.06 7.97
C VAL A 33 4.46 -4.42 8.61
N GLY A 34 5.30 -5.41 8.34
CA GLY A 34 5.20 -6.77 8.93
C GLY A 34 5.73 -7.85 8.01
N THR A 35 5.96 -9.06 8.48
CA THR A 35 6.55 -10.13 7.66
C THR A 35 5.65 -10.59 6.51
N ASN A 36 6.23 -11.28 5.52
CA ASN A 36 5.45 -11.92 4.46
C ASN A 36 4.49 -12.93 5.08
N GLY A 37 3.22 -12.87 4.65
CA GLY A 37 2.16 -13.71 5.21
C GLY A 37 1.52 -13.18 6.51
N SER A 38 1.93 -12.01 7.02
CA SER A 38 1.32 -11.44 8.25
C SER A 38 -0.11 -10.92 8.09
N GLY A 39 -0.65 -10.90 6.86
CA GLY A 39 -2.04 -10.53 6.58
C GLY A 39 -2.25 -9.10 6.06
N LYS A 40 -1.20 -8.36 5.70
CA LYS A 40 -1.31 -6.97 5.19
C LYS A 40 -2.17 -6.83 3.94
N THR A 41 -1.85 -7.58 2.87
CA THR A 41 -2.67 -7.60 1.64
C THR A 41 -4.06 -8.15 1.91
N THR A 42 -4.23 -9.12 2.82
CA THR A 42 -5.54 -9.62 3.24
C THR A 42 -6.38 -8.51 3.89
N LEU A 43 -5.78 -7.69 4.76
CA LEU A 43 -6.43 -6.53 5.36
C LEU A 43 -6.84 -5.51 4.29
N LEU A 44 -5.92 -5.14 3.39
CA LEU A 44 -6.23 -4.20 2.31
C LEU A 44 -7.34 -4.71 1.41
N ASN A 45 -7.34 -6.00 1.05
CA ASN A 45 -8.39 -6.60 0.23
C ASN A 45 -9.76 -6.57 0.91
N MET A 46 -9.81 -6.71 2.25
CA MET A 46 -11.06 -6.52 2.98
C MET A 46 -11.49 -5.04 3.00
N MET A 47 -10.55 -4.12 3.23
CA MET A 47 -10.82 -2.68 3.19
C MET A 47 -11.31 -2.20 1.82
N THR A 48 -10.86 -2.84 0.73
CA THR A 48 -11.26 -2.49 -0.63
C THR A 48 -12.46 -3.29 -1.14
N ASN A 49 -13.04 -4.14 -0.29
CA ASN A 49 -14.14 -5.05 -0.63
C ASN A 49 -13.81 -6.01 -1.80
N LEU A 50 -12.54 -6.38 -1.95
CA LEU A 50 -12.08 -7.47 -2.83
C LEU A 50 -12.14 -8.83 -2.14
N LEU A 51 -12.19 -8.84 -0.81
CA LEU A 51 -12.32 -10.01 0.02
C LEU A 51 -13.34 -9.75 1.14
N GLU A 52 -14.30 -10.65 1.34
CA GLU A 52 -15.23 -10.54 2.46
C GLU A 52 -14.57 -10.99 3.77
N ALA A 53 -14.85 -10.28 4.86
CA ALA A 53 -14.47 -10.71 6.20
C ALA A 53 -15.37 -11.86 6.68
N ASP A 54 -14.85 -12.72 7.56
CA ASP A 54 -15.68 -13.78 8.14
C ASP A 54 -16.52 -13.24 9.31
N ARG A 55 -15.97 -12.26 10.06
CA ARG A 55 -16.64 -11.53 11.15
C ARG A 55 -16.09 -10.11 11.27
N GLY A 56 -16.82 -9.28 12.00
CA GLY A 56 -16.48 -7.88 12.24
C GLY A 56 -16.98 -6.97 11.12
N GLU A 57 -16.60 -5.70 11.19
CA GLU A 57 -17.01 -4.68 10.22
C GLU A 57 -15.85 -3.76 9.86
N ILE A 58 -15.90 -3.26 8.62
CA ILE A 58 -15.07 -2.14 8.15
C ILE A 58 -16.05 -1.03 7.75
N LEU A 59 -15.75 0.20 8.14
CA LEU A 59 -16.53 1.38 7.75
C LEU A 59 -15.57 2.43 7.19
N ILE A 60 -15.93 3.06 6.07
CA ILE A 60 -15.23 4.25 5.54
C ILE A 60 -16.25 5.39 5.57
N ASP A 61 -16.01 6.37 6.45
CA ASP A 61 -16.97 7.47 6.71
C ASP A 61 -18.39 6.95 6.98
N ALA A 62 -18.51 5.99 7.90
CA ALA A 62 -19.75 5.30 8.28
C ALA A 62 -20.44 4.49 7.16
N LEU A 63 -19.83 4.35 5.98
CA LEU A 63 -20.33 3.48 4.92
C LEU A 63 -19.75 2.08 5.04
N SER A 64 -20.59 1.07 4.87
CA SER A 64 -20.16 -0.33 4.80
C SER A 64 -19.70 -0.72 3.38
N PRO A 65 -18.80 -1.72 3.27
CA PRO A 65 -18.34 -2.28 2.01
C PRO A 65 -19.48 -2.71 1.07
N GLY A 66 -19.23 -2.64 -0.23
CA GLY A 66 -20.11 -3.17 -1.29
C GLY A 66 -20.92 -2.12 -2.07
N SER A 67 -21.18 -0.94 -1.52
CA SER A 67 -21.91 0.12 -2.23
C SER A 67 -21.04 0.95 -3.19
N LYS A 68 -21.65 1.60 -4.20
CA LYS A 68 -20.95 2.57 -5.08
C LYS A 68 -20.37 3.72 -4.25
N ALA A 69 -21.13 4.23 -3.27
CA ALA A 69 -20.71 5.30 -2.38
C ALA A 69 -19.49 4.94 -1.54
N TYR A 70 -19.39 3.68 -1.09
CA TYR A 70 -18.20 3.18 -0.40
C TYR A 70 -16.98 3.16 -1.32
N LYS A 71 -17.13 2.59 -2.52
CA LYS A 71 -16.04 2.46 -3.49
C LYS A 71 -15.56 3.81 -4.02
N SER A 72 -16.42 4.83 -4.10
CA SER A 72 -16.02 6.17 -4.52
C SER A 72 -15.16 6.92 -3.50
N LYS A 73 -15.08 6.44 -2.24
CA LYS A 73 -14.28 7.09 -1.20
C LYS A 73 -12.79 6.92 -1.40
N PHE A 74 -12.35 5.81 -1.99
CA PHE A 74 -10.95 5.46 -2.05
C PHE A 74 -10.49 5.10 -3.47
N PHE A 75 -9.20 5.28 -3.70
CA PHE A 75 -8.50 4.68 -4.83
C PHE A 75 -7.61 3.56 -4.32
N TYR A 76 -7.66 2.38 -4.96
CA TYR A 76 -6.79 1.25 -4.62
C TYR A 76 -5.68 1.09 -5.66
N LEU A 77 -4.43 1.10 -5.18
CA LEU A 77 -3.22 0.81 -5.92
C LEU A 77 -2.72 -0.59 -5.51
N PRO A 78 -3.05 -1.64 -6.26
CA PRO A 78 -2.58 -2.99 -5.96
C PRO A 78 -1.07 -3.17 -6.23
N SER A 79 -0.50 -4.20 -5.61
CA SER A 79 0.87 -4.64 -5.88
C SER A 79 1.00 -5.18 -7.32
N ASP A 80 0.01 -5.95 -7.77
CA ASP A 80 -0.10 -6.50 -9.13
C ASP A 80 -0.68 -5.51 -10.15
N PHE A 81 -0.32 -5.67 -11.43
CA PHE A 81 -0.87 -4.87 -12.53
C PHE A 81 -2.14 -5.49 -13.11
N TYR A 82 -3.30 -4.99 -12.70
CA TYR A 82 -4.57 -5.24 -13.39
C TYR A 82 -4.84 -4.18 -14.46
N LEU A 83 -3.91 -4.05 -15.41
CA LEU A 83 -3.95 -3.02 -16.45
C LEU A 83 -4.39 -3.57 -17.81
N PRO A 84 -5.30 -2.88 -18.53
CA PRO A 84 -5.69 -3.27 -19.89
C PRO A 84 -4.56 -2.95 -20.88
N GLY A 85 -3.78 -3.96 -21.25
CA GLY A 85 -2.58 -3.78 -22.10
C GLY A 85 -2.84 -3.11 -23.45
N TYR A 86 -4.03 -3.26 -24.01
CA TYR A 86 -4.44 -2.69 -25.30
C TYR A 86 -4.75 -1.18 -25.24
N MET A 87 -4.98 -0.60 -24.06
CA MET A 87 -5.20 0.84 -23.93
C MET A 87 -3.86 1.57 -23.92
N THR A 88 -3.84 2.77 -24.48
CA THR A 88 -2.74 3.72 -24.25
C THR A 88 -2.77 4.24 -22.80
N GLY A 89 -1.64 4.74 -22.30
CA GLY A 89 -1.60 5.35 -20.96
C GLY A 89 -2.63 6.46 -20.79
N LYS A 90 -2.81 7.30 -21.82
CA LYS A 90 -3.81 8.37 -21.82
C LYS A 90 -5.24 7.83 -21.77
N GLU A 91 -5.58 6.85 -22.59
CA GLU A 91 -6.91 6.22 -22.60
C GLU A 91 -7.21 5.56 -21.26
N TYR A 92 -6.24 4.86 -20.67
CA TYR A 92 -6.39 4.25 -19.36
C TYR A 92 -6.69 5.27 -18.27
N VAL A 93 -5.92 6.36 -18.20
CA VAL A 93 -6.17 7.43 -17.21
C VAL A 93 -7.56 8.02 -17.43
N GLN A 94 -7.93 8.39 -18.66
CA GLN A 94 -9.27 8.91 -18.97
C GLN A 94 -10.38 7.94 -18.58
N PHE A 95 -10.21 6.65 -18.88
CA PHE A 95 -11.15 5.60 -18.51
C PHE A 95 -11.34 5.52 -17.00
N VAL A 96 -10.25 5.50 -16.23
CA VAL A 96 -10.28 5.42 -14.77
C VAL A 96 -10.95 6.68 -14.18
N LEU A 97 -10.53 7.87 -14.59
CA LEU A 97 -11.08 9.13 -14.08
C LEU A 97 -12.59 9.25 -14.32
N SER A 98 -13.09 8.72 -15.44
CA SER A 98 -14.54 8.75 -15.71
C SER A 98 -15.39 7.90 -14.74
N ARG A 99 -14.77 7.11 -13.86
CA ARG A 99 -15.44 6.35 -12.79
C ARG A 99 -15.52 7.09 -11.46
N TYR A 100 -14.78 8.18 -11.30
CA TYR A 100 -14.76 8.96 -10.06
C TYR A 100 -15.28 10.38 -10.30
N GLU A 101 -16.34 10.73 -9.58
CA GLU A 101 -16.97 12.06 -9.64
C GLU A 101 -16.04 13.16 -9.07
N THR A 102 -15.07 12.77 -8.24
CA THR A 102 -14.06 13.65 -7.65
C THR A 102 -12.90 13.98 -8.59
N SER A 103 -12.81 13.32 -9.75
CA SER A 103 -11.64 13.40 -10.64
C SER A 103 -11.31 14.80 -11.11
N GLU A 104 -10.01 15.10 -11.09
CA GLU A 104 -9.40 16.34 -11.55
C GLU A 104 -8.60 16.04 -12.82
N TYR A 105 -9.28 16.05 -13.97
CA TYR A 105 -8.70 15.68 -15.28
C TYR A 105 -7.51 16.56 -15.67
N GLU A 106 -7.52 17.81 -15.24
CA GLU A 106 -6.47 18.80 -15.48
C GLU A 106 -5.15 18.46 -14.77
N LYS A 107 -5.17 17.66 -13.70
CA LYS A 107 -3.95 17.20 -13.02
C LYS A 107 -3.24 16.07 -13.78
N ALA A 108 -3.96 15.30 -14.59
CA ALA A 108 -3.39 14.14 -15.27
C ALA A 108 -2.22 14.50 -16.21
N PRO A 109 -2.29 15.51 -17.09
CA PRO A 109 -1.16 15.90 -17.93
C PRO A 109 0.07 16.34 -17.11
N ILE A 110 -0.15 17.10 -16.03
CA ILE A 110 0.93 17.57 -15.14
C ILE A 110 1.64 16.38 -14.49
N LEU A 111 0.87 15.41 -13.97
CA LEU A 111 1.41 14.22 -13.34
C LEU A 111 2.11 13.28 -14.35
N ILE A 112 1.61 13.20 -15.59
CA ILE A 112 2.26 12.45 -16.68
C ILE A 112 3.63 13.03 -16.99
N GLU A 113 3.74 14.37 -17.07
CA GLU A 113 5.01 15.03 -17.31
C GLU A 113 5.96 14.88 -16.12
N LEU A 114 5.46 15.12 -14.90
CA LEU A 114 6.22 15.01 -13.65
C LEU A 114 6.80 13.61 -13.41
N LEU A 115 6.14 12.57 -13.90
CA LEU A 115 6.57 11.17 -13.76
C LEU A 115 7.26 10.63 -15.03
N ASP A 116 7.75 11.49 -15.92
CA ASP A 116 8.48 11.12 -17.14
C ASP A 116 7.71 10.15 -18.06
N LEU A 117 6.38 10.32 -18.14
CA LEU A 117 5.50 9.50 -18.98
C LEU A 117 5.00 10.22 -20.25
N ALA A 118 5.51 11.42 -20.53
CA ALA A 118 5.07 12.24 -21.67
C ALA A 118 5.17 11.49 -23.01
N ASP A 119 6.31 10.82 -23.26
CA ASP A 119 6.53 10.00 -24.47
C ASP A 119 5.76 8.67 -24.45
N GLY A 120 5.43 8.20 -23.24
CA GLY A 120 4.74 6.94 -23.01
C GLY A 120 3.24 7.04 -23.24
N GLN A 121 2.62 8.20 -22.99
CA GLN A 121 1.16 8.35 -22.85
C GLN A 121 0.35 7.90 -24.08
N HIS A 122 0.95 7.92 -25.28
CA HIS A 122 0.33 7.49 -26.54
C HIS A 122 0.66 6.06 -26.94
N LYS A 123 1.51 5.37 -26.18
CA LYS A 123 1.85 3.96 -26.37
C LYS A 123 0.90 3.09 -25.55
N THR A 124 0.64 1.90 -26.04
CA THR A 124 -0.14 0.87 -25.36
C THR A 124 0.54 0.44 -24.06
N ILE A 125 -0.23 0.17 -23.01
CA ILE A 125 0.30 -0.27 -21.71
C ILE A 125 1.04 -1.61 -21.80
N GLU A 126 0.72 -2.45 -22.77
CA GLU A 126 1.46 -3.71 -22.99
C GLU A 126 2.96 -3.47 -23.23
N SER A 127 3.33 -2.38 -23.91
CA SER A 127 4.73 -2.01 -24.18
C SER A 127 5.41 -1.28 -23.02
N TYR A 128 4.69 -1.01 -21.92
CA TYR A 128 5.27 -0.30 -20.77
C TYR A 128 6.20 -1.22 -19.99
N SER A 129 7.30 -0.65 -19.49
CA SER A 129 8.11 -1.29 -18.45
C SER A 129 7.31 -1.43 -17.15
N PHE A 130 7.82 -2.25 -16.21
CA PHE A 130 7.25 -2.38 -14.88
C PHE A 130 7.07 -1.02 -14.18
N GLY A 131 8.12 -0.18 -14.18
CA GLY A 131 8.08 1.15 -13.59
C GLY A 131 7.05 2.06 -14.28
N MET A 132 6.98 2.06 -15.60
CA MET A 132 5.99 2.86 -16.34
C MET A 132 4.55 2.45 -15.97
N LYS A 133 4.28 1.15 -15.76
CA LYS A 133 2.98 0.65 -15.30
C LYS A 133 2.63 1.16 -13.88
N LYS A 134 3.59 1.19 -12.96
CA LYS A 134 3.39 1.81 -11.63
C LYS A 134 3.11 3.30 -11.74
N LYS A 135 3.95 4.03 -12.50
CA LYS A 135 3.83 5.49 -12.68
C LYS A 135 2.45 5.87 -13.23
N ILE A 136 1.92 5.17 -14.25
CA ILE A 136 0.60 5.52 -14.80
C ILE A 136 -0.56 5.20 -13.84
N GLN A 137 -0.44 4.17 -12.99
CA GLN A 137 -1.40 3.93 -11.92
C GLN A 137 -1.37 5.04 -10.87
N ILE A 138 -0.18 5.52 -10.49
CA ILE A 138 0.00 6.64 -9.55
C ILE A 138 -0.62 7.92 -10.13
N VAL A 139 -0.41 8.20 -11.42
CA VAL A 139 -1.09 9.31 -12.13
C VAL A 139 -2.61 9.19 -11.95
N ALA A 140 -3.17 8.02 -12.26
CA ALA A 140 -4.61 7.80 -12.16
C ALA A 140 -5.13 7.95 -10.72
N ALA A 141 -4.40 7.45 -9.73
CA ALA A 141 -4.77 7.54 -8.32
C ALA A 141 -4.80 8.98 -7.80
N LEU A 142 -3.77 9.76 -8.14
CA LEU A 142 -3.68 11.16 -7.71
C LEU A 142 -4.72 12.02 -8.42
N ALA A 143 -4.92 11.81 -9.73
CA ALA A 143 -5.92 12.56 -10.50
C ALA A 143 -7.37 12.15 -10.21
N ALA A 144 -7.63 10.92 -9.74
CA ALA A 144 -8.97 10.50 -9.29
C ALA A 144 -9.44 11.27 -8.06
N ASN A 145 -8.50 11.84 -7.30
CA ASN A 145 -8.75 12.81 -6.24
C ASN A 145 -9.75 12.30 -5.17
N THR A 146 -9.70 11.00 -4.86
CA THR A 146 -10.51 10.38 -3.79
C THR A 146 -10.07 10.84 -2.39
N GLU A 147 -10.89 10.60 -1.37
CA GLU A 147 -10.60 10.97 0.04
C GLU A 147 -9.53 10.07 0.67
N TYR A 148 -9.44 8.82 0.20
CA TYR A 148 -8.46 7.84 0.67
C TYR A 148 -7.67 7.27 -0.51
N ILE A 149 -6.39 6.99 -0.30
CA ILE A 149 -5.57 6.17 -1.21
C ILE A 149 -5.08 4.96 -0.41
N ILE A 150 -5.37 3.77 -0.91
CA ILE A 150 -4.93 2.51 -0.33
C ILE A 150 -3.92 1.91 -1.31
N ALA A 151 -2.70 1.69 -0.86
CA ALA A 151 -1.57 1.32 -1.71
C ALA A 151 -0.85 0.09 -1.17
N ASP A 152 -0.65 -0.91 -2.03
CA ASP A 152 0.08 -2.14 -1.71
C ASP A 152 1.36 -2.21 -2.55
N GLU A 153 2.53 -2.14 -1.90
CA GLU A 153 3.85 -2.25 -2.52
C GLU A 153 4.00 -1.42 -3.82
N ILE A 154 3.75 -0.11 -3.72
CA ILE A 154 3.73 0.79 -4.88
C ILE A 154 5.11 1.33 -5.28
N PHE A 155 6.07 1.34 -4.35
CA PHE A 155 7.43 1.84 -4.59
C PHE A 155 8.33 0.78 -5.24
N GLY A 156 8.01 -0.51 -5.05
CA GLY A 156 8.70 -1.60 -5.70
C GLY A 156 8.71 -1.43 -7.22
N GLY A 157 9.89 -1.51 -7.82
CA GLY A 157 10.10 -1.39 -9.28
C GLY A 157 10.08 0.03 -9.83
N LEU A 158 9.97 1.06 -8.98
CA LEU A 158 10.34 2.42 -9.33
C LEU A 158 11.85 2.62 -9.14
N ASP A 159 12.45 3.46 -9.96
CA ASP A 159 13.79 3.98 -9.70
C ASP A 159 13.81 4.88 -8.43
N PHE A 160 15.00 5.14 -7.90
CA PHE A 160 15.19 5.87 -6.64
C PHE A 160 14.63 7.29 -6.72
N ASP A 161 14.91 8.02 -7.81
CA ASP A 161 14.48 9.40 -7.99
C ASP A 161 12.96 9.50 -8.08
N THR A 162 12.33 8.61 -8.87
CA THR A 162 10.86 8.53 -8.93
C THR A 162 10.27 8.17 -7.57
N SER A 163 10.87 7.25 -6.83
CA SER A 163 10.38 6.86 -5.50
C SER A 163 10.36 8.05 -4.54
N LEU A 164 11.43 8.85 -4.52
CA LEU A 164 11.51 10.07 -3.71
C LEU A 164 10.45 11.09 -4.13
N LEU A 165 10.27 11.30 -5.43
CA LEU A 165 9.25 12.20 -5.96
C LEU A 165 7.82 11.78 -5.58
N VAL A 166 7.49 10.50 -5.71
CA VAL A 166 6.17 9.96 -5.33
C VAL A 166 5.96 10.09 -3.82
N GLN A 167 7.00 9.89 -3.02
CA GLN A 167 6.95 10.13 -1.58
C GLN A 167 6.64 11.59 -1.24
N GLU A 168 7.26 12.56 -1.93
CA GLU A 168 6.93 13.99 -1.75
C GLU A 168 5.48 14.30 -2.16
N LEU A 169 5.01 13.73 -3.28
CA LEU A 169 3.62 13.86 -3.69
C LEU A 169 2.66 13.30 -2.62
N PHE A 170 2.98 12.14 -2.06
CA PHE A 170 2.15 11.51 -1.03
C PHE A 170 2.20 12.26 0.29
N ALA A 171 3.32 12.86 0.65
CA ALA A 171 3.42 13.74 1.81
C ALA A 171 2.48 14.95 1.65
N ALA A 172 2.54 15.64 0.51
CA ALA A 172 1.69 16.81 0.23
C ALA A 172 0.20 16.45 0.16
N VAL A 173 -0.15 15.36 -0.54
CA VAL A 173 -1.53 14.87 -0.63
C VAL A 173 -2.04 14.43 0.75
N GLY A 174 -1.16 13.84 1.56
CA GLY A 174 -1.44 13.41 2.93
C GLY A 174 -1.89 14.54 3.85
N GLU A 175 -1.57 15.81 3.57
CA GLU A 175 -2.04 16.93 4.40
C GLU A 175 -3.57 17.07 4.39
N THR A 176 -4.22 16.69 3.29
CA THR A 176 -5.67 16.87 3.08
C THR A 176 -6.44 15.55 3.03
N LYS A 177 -5.75 14.41 2.88
CA LYS A 177 -6.33 13.10 2.61
C LYS A 177 -5.59 11.98 3.32
N LYS A 178 -6.22 10.83 3.47
CA LYS A 178 -5.58 9.68 4.10
C LYS A 178 -4.93 8.79 3.05
N ILE A 179 -3.65 8.47 3.26
CA ILE A 179 -2.95 7.47 2.47
C ILE A 179 -2.56 6.32 3.39
N ILE A 180 -2.83 5.09 2.97
CA ILE A 180 -2.43 3.87 3.67
C ILE A 180 -1.55 3.08 2.72
N ILE A 181 -0.31 2.85 3.13
CA ILE A 181 0.71 2.19 2.30
C ILE A 181 1.16 0.92 3.00
N VAL A 182 1.06 -0.22 2.34
CA VAL A 182 1.81 -1.41 2.73
C VAL A 182 3.19 -1.34 2.08
N SER A 183 4.24 -1.32 2.90
CA SER A 183 5.62 -1.26 2.43
C SER A 183 6.56 -1.99 3.39
N HIS A 184 7.64 -2.54 2.84
CA HIS A 184 8.77 -3.08 3.58
C HIS A 184 10.04 -2.24 3.40
N GLU A 185 9.95 -1.17 2.62
CA GLU A 185 11.09 -0.33 2.31
C GLU A 185 11.35 0.63 3.45
N ARG A 186 12.56 0.58 4.00
CA ARG A 186 13.02 1.46 5.07
C ARG A 186 12.83 2.94 4.71
N ASN A 187 13.15 3.33 3.48
CA ASN A 187 12.97 4.70 3.00
C ASN A 187 11.51 5.19 3.14
N THR A 188 10.51 4.31 2.97
CA THR A 188 9.10 4.68 3.17
C THR A 188 8.81 4.97 4.64
N ILE A 189 9.36 4.15 5.54
CA ILE A 189 9.18 4.27 6.99
C ILE A 189 9.88 5.54 7.49
N ASP A 190 11.11 5.78 7.04
CA ASP A 190 11.90 6.98 7.37
C ASP A 190 11.20 8.26 6.91
N ARG A 191 10.54 8.22 5.74
CA ARG A 191 9.78 9.36 5.21
C ARG A 191 8.50 9.64 5.99
N PHE A 192 7.81 8.60 6.44
CA PHE A 192 6.49 8.69 7.09
C PHE A 192 6.49 8.08 8.51
N PRO A 193 7.30 8.61 9.44
CA PRO A 193 7.46 8.01 10.78
C PRO A 193 6.25 8.22 11.70
N ASN A 194 5.36 9.16 11.36
CA ASN A 194 4.30 9.61 12.25
C ASN A 194 3.21 8.55 12.53
N ASP A 195 2.99 7.60 11.61
CA ASP A 195 1.96 6.57 11.78
C ASP A 195 2.37 5.25 11.16
N VAL A 196 3.28 4.56 11.84
CA VAL A 196 3.74 3.22 11.46
C VAL A 196 2.90 2.17 12.19
N ARG A 197 2.38 1.18 11.45
CA ARG A 197 1.47 0.14 11.92
C ARG A 197 2.08 -1.23 11.67
N LEU A 198 2.47 -1.94 12.72
CA LEU A 198 3.02 -3.27 12.64
C LEU A 198 1.90 -4.32 12.62
N MET A 199 1.79 -5.04 11.50
CA MET A 199 0.91 -6.19 11.32
C MET A 199 1.60 -7.45 11.84
N ARG A 200 1.10 -8.01 12.94
CA ARG A 200 1.70 -9.15 13.65
C ARG A 200 0.63 -9.98 14.36
N HIS A 201 0.73 -11.31 14.24
CA HIS A 201 -0.17 -12.28 14.89
C HIS A 201 -1.66 -11.94 14.74
N GLY A 202 -2.09 -11.56 13.52
CA GLY A 202 -3.48 -11.24 13.22
C GLY A 202 -3.98 -9.90 13.76
N SER A 203 -3.11 -9.09 14.36
CA SER A 203 -3.40 -7.75 14.89
C SER A 203 -2.60 -6.67 14.16
N LEU A 204 -3.08 -5.42 14.24
CA LEU A 204 -2.38 -4.24 13.72
C LEU A 204 -2.10 -3.25 14.86
N ILE A 205 -0.83 -3.14 15.24
CA ILE A 205 -0.38 -2.39 16.41
C ILE A 205 0.30 -1.10 15.95
N HIS A 206 0.08 0.01 16.64
CA HIS A 206 0.86 1.22 16.39
C HIS A 206 2.29 1.00 16.89
N PHE A 207 3.27 1.18 16.02
CA PHE A 207 4.67 0.99 16.35
C PHE A 207 5.28 2.31 16.80
N GLU A 208 5.75 2.36 18.04
CA GLU A 208 6.50 3.48 18.58
C GLU A 208 7.98 3.08 18.61
N GLY A 209 8.81 3.80 17.86
CA GLY A 209 10.24 3.55 17.80
C GLY A 209 10.86 3.99 16.49
N SER A 210 12.16 3.81 16.42
CA SER A 210 12.97 4.04 15.24
C SER A 210 12.78 2.93 14.17
N PRO A 211 13.05 3.25 12.89
CA PRO A 211 13.13 2.25 11.81
C PRO A 211 14.10 1.09 12.11
N GLU A 212 15.18 1.36 12.85
CA GLU A 212 16.14 0.37 13.31
C GLU A 212 15.51 -0.59 14.34
N GLU A 213 14.80 -0.05 15.33
CA GLU A 213 14.07 -0.86 16.33
C GLU A 213 12.99 -1.71 15.66
N LEU A 214 12.25 -1.14 14.70
CA LEU A 214 11.27 -1.88 13.91
C LEU A 214 11.91 -3.07 13.19
N THR A 215 13.08 -2.85 12.59
CA THR A 215 13.84 -3.91 11.92
C THR A 215 14.23 -5.02 12.91
N GLN A 216 14.64 -4.67 14.13
CA GLN A 216 14.96 -5.67 15.16
C GLN A 216 13.73 -6.46 15.60
N VAL A 217 12.59 -5.81 15.81
CA VAL A 217 11.33 -6.48 16.14
C VAL A 217 10.93 -7.47 15.05
N ILE A 218 11.01 -7.07 13.78
CA ILE A 218 10.68 -7.95 12.64
C ILE A 218 11.66 -9.14 12.57
N LYS A 219 12.96 -8.94 12.83
CA LYS A 219 13.94 -10.04 12.83
C LYS A 219 13.71 -11.08 13.93
N GLN A 220 13.08 -10.68 15.03
CA GLN A 220 12.75 -11.58 16.14
C GLN A 220 11.51 -12.45 15.89
N GLU A 221 10.77 -12.20 14.80
CA GLU A 221 9.68 -13.07 14.38
C GLU A 221 10.20 -14.50 14.15
N GLU A 222 9.47 -15.48 14.67
CA GLU A 222 9.88 -16.89 14.75
C GLU A 222 10.38 -17.42 13.40
N VAL A 223 9.65 -17.13 12.32
CA VAL A 223 9.99 -17.54 10.94
C VAL A 223 11.34 -17.00 10.49
N LEU A 224 11.69 -15.76 10.84
CA LEU A 224 12.97 -15.16 10.48
C LEU A 224 14.08 -15.60 11.42
N ARG A 225 13.77 -15.75 12.71
CA ARG A 225 14.71 -16.24 13.72
C ARG A 225 15.24 -17.64 13.38
N GLU A 226 14.37 -18.56 12.98
CA GLU A 226 14.77 -19.91 12.55
C GLU A 226 15.71 -19.86 11.34
N LYS A 227 15.37 -19.05 10.33
CA LYS A 227 16.21 -18.87 9.14
C LYS A 227 17.57 -18.26 9.50
N PHE A 228 17.61 -17.24 10.36
CA PHE A 228 18.87 -16.64 10.80
C PHE A 228 19.72 -17.59 11.63
N ALA A 229 19.11 -18.44 12.46
CA ALA A 229 19.83 -19.49 13.18
C ALA A 229 20.48 -20.50 12.22
N ILE A 230 19.80 -20.88 11.14
CA ILE A 230 20.37 -21.74 10.08
C ILE A 230 21.56 -21.03 9.42
N VAL A 231 21.43 -19.73 9.11
CA VAL A 231 22.53 -18.94 8.53
C VAL A 231 23.74 -18.91 9.47
N GLN A 232 23.53 -18.60 10.75
CA GLN A 232 24.61 -18.60 11.75
C GLN A 232 25.28 -19.98 11.87
N LYS A 233 24.49 -21.05 11.89
CA LYS A 233 25.00 -22.42 12.06
C LYS A 233 25.83 -22.92 10.87
N HIS A 234 25.50 -22.52 9.65
CA HIS A 234 26.08 -23.14 8.44
C HIS A 234 26.97 -22.20 7.62
N PHE A 235 26.85 -20.88 7.82
CA PHE A 235 27.53 -19.87 7.00
C PHE A 235 28.35 -18.87 7.80
N MET A 236 28.26 -18.89 9.14
CA MET A 236 29.19 -18.14 9.99
C MET A 236 30.14 -19.13 10.67
N SER A 237 31.38 -19.17 10.17
CA SER A 237 32.46 -19.96 10.75
C SER A 237 32.78 -19.48 12.16
N SER A 238 33.08 -20.42 13.05
CA SER A 238 33.61 -20.21 14.40
C SER A 238 35.04 -19.68 14.41
N GLU A 239 35.34 -18.63 13.64
CA GLU A 239 36.67 -18.02 13.56
C GLU A 239 36.58 -16.49 13.63
N VAL A 240 36.20 -15.96 14.80
CA VAL A 240 36.85 -14.78 15.40
C VAL A 240 36.76 -14.95 16.92
N LEU A 241 37.63 -15.79 17.46
CA LEU A 241 37.99 -15.81 18.88
C LEU A 241 39.52 -15.84 18.93
N LEU A 242 40.12 -14.65 18.83
CA LEU A 242 41.44 -14.31 19.34
C LEU A 242 41.40 -12.87 19.83
#